data_AF-A0A5P8NFB4-F1
#
_entry.id   AF-A0A5P8NFB4-F1
#
_cell.length_a   1.000
_cell.length_b   1.000
_cell.length_c   1.000
_cell.angle_alpha   90.00
_cell.angle_beta   90.00
_cell.angle_gamma   90.00
#
_symmetry.space_group_name_H-M   'P 1'
#
loop_
_entity.id
_entity.type
_entity.pdbx_description
1 polymer ?
#
loop_
_entity_poly.entity_id
_entity_poly.type
_entity_poly.pdbx_seq_one_letter_code
_entity_poly.pdbx_strand_id
1 'polypeptide(L)'
;MSFGMGPSDRRRHVYVIGKTGMGKSTLLENMIIDDINKGRGVAVIDPHGDLAEAVIGHIPKSRTNQTIIFDPSDRDWPIAFNMLDDVSPEQRPLVASGLVGIFKKIFGDSWGPRLEHILRNTILALVEYPNSTLMSIPLMLTSDVFRGKVVNKITDPVVKKFWTGEFAKMAPNQKVEAAGPILNKVGQFLSSTILRNILGQPKNSFSVRWAMDNNKIIIVNLSKGKIGEDASALLGAMMVTKFQMDAMSRADIPEHEREDFYLYVDEFQNFATDSFATILSEARKYKLNLVMANQYIDQMQESVRGAVFGNVGSLVSFQVGYHDSMILKEVLAGEVSEEDLMNLSKYKIYLKQLIDGMPSPIFSAGTFAPYPKDDEAFIKRYKKILSVSREKYSKDRKMVEGKINKTMNDLEKQELAWEKKKEDYKQKEKETKAKKHNEMLEKQAANKKIEEK
;
A
#
# COMPACT_ATOMS: atom_id res chain seq x y z
N MET A 1 -21.57 -34.00 -9.44
CA MET A 1 -22.32 -32.73 -9.59
C MET A 1 -21.34 -31.59 -9.36
N SER A 2 -21.38 -30.56 -10.20
CA SER A 2 -20.56 -29.34 -10.04
C SER A 2 -21.39 -28.26 -9.35
N PHE A 3 -20.75 -27.40 -8.56
CA PHE A 3 -21.41 -26.23 -7.96
C PHE A 3 -20.50 -24.99 -8.04
N GLY A 4 -21.04 -23.83 -7.69
CA GLY A 4 -20.29 -22.57 -7.62
C GLY A 4 -20.95 -21.58 -6.67
N MET A 5 -20.30 -20.42 -6.48
CA MET A 5 -20.80 -19.35 -5.62
C MET A 5 -21.39 -18.21 -6.45
N GLY A 6 -22.60 -17.75 -6.07
CA GLY A 6 -23.28 -16.64 -6.71
C GLY A 6 -22.55 -15.30 -6.51
N PRO A 7 -22.67 -14.33 -7.44
CA PRO A 7 -22.09 -13.00 -7.26
C PRO A 7 -22.55 -12.29 -5.99
N SER A 8 -23.85 -12.36 -5.68
CA SER A 8 -24.46 -11.78 -4.47
C SER A 8 -23.85 -12.35 -3.19
N ASP A 9 -23.59 -13.66 -3.16
CA ASP A 9 -23.02 -14.37 -2.03
C ASP A 9 -21.55 -14.00 -1.81
N ARG A 10 -20.79 -13.88 -2.90
CA ARG A 10 -19.38 -13.47 -2.86
C ARG A 10 -19.17 -12.01 -2.42
N ARG A 11 -20.22 -11.17 -2.41
CA ARG A 11 -20.16 -9.83 -1.78
C ARG A 11 -19.96 -9.87 -0.27
N ARG A 12 -20.17 -11.02 0.36
CA ARG A 12 -19.80 -11.25 1.75
C ARG A 12 -18.43 -11.91 1.91
N HIS A 13 -17.57 -11.82 0.90
CA HIS A 13 -16.21 -12.36 0.93
C HIS A 13 -16.15 -13.89 1.05
N VAL A 14 -14.97 -14.44 0.73
CA VAL A 14 -14.66 -15.87 0.82
C VAL A 14 -13.35 -16.01 1.58
N TYR A 15 -13.34 -16.86 2.59
CA TYR A 15 -12.16 -17.24 3.35
C TYR A 15 -11.73 -18.66 2.99
N VAL A 16 -10.45 -18.84 2.66
CA VAL A 16 -9.87 -20.13 2.29
C VAL A 16 -8.71 -20.44 3.23
N ILE A 17 -8.75 -21.57 3.93
CA ILE A 17 -7.69 -21.96 4.86
C ILE A 17 -7.18 -23.37 4.59
N GLY A 18 -5.90 -23.62 4.86
CA GLY A 18 -5.32 -24.95 4.83
C GLY A 18 -3.81 -24.95 4.76
N LYS A 19 -3.19 -26.07 5.12
CA LYS A 19 -1.73 -26.25 5.04
C LYS A 19 -1.20 -26.14 3.60
N THR A 20 0.10 -25.91 3.48
CA THR A 20 0.81 -25.90 2.20
C THR A 20 0.64 -27.22 1.46
N GLY A 21 0.46 -27.16 0.14
CA GLY A 21 0.35 -28.34 -0.71
C GLY A 21 -1.02 -29.04 -0.71
N MET A 22 -2.04 -28.46 -0.08
CA MET A 22 -3.39 -29.07 -0.01
C MET A 22 -4.31 -28.72 -1.18
N GLY A 23 -3.94 -27.73 -2.01
CA GLY A 23 -4.70 -27.32 -3.20
C GLY A 23 -5.25 -25.89 -3.18
N LYS A 24 -4.93 -25.08 -2.16
CA LYS A 24 -5.41 -23.69 -2.05
C LYS A 24 -5.13 -22.85 -3.30
N SER A 25 -3.86 -22.77 -3.73
CA SER A 25 -3.47 -21.95 -4.88
C SER A 25 -4.16 -22.42 -6.17
N THR A 26 -4.35 -23.73 -6.34
CA THR A 26 -5.11 -24.30 -7.47
C THR A 26 -6.59 -23.94 -7.43
N LEU A 27 -7.21 -23.90 -6.24
CA LEU A 27 -8.59 -23.43 -6.08
C LEU A 27 -8.69 -21.95 -6.45
N LEU A 28 -7.80 -21.10 -5.93
CA LEU A 28 -7.77 -19.67 -6.24
C LEU A 28 -7.55 -19.44 -7.75
N GLU A 29 -6.58 -20.11 -8.35
CA GLU A 29 -6.27 -20.05 -9.78
C GLU A 29 -7.53 -20.33 -10.62
N ASN A 30 -8.22 -21.44 -10.35
CA ASN A 30 -9.46 -21.80 -11.05
C ASN A 30 -10.55 -20.74 -10.87
N MET A 31 -10.75 -20.23 -9.66
CA MET A 31 -11.73 -19.17 -9.40
C MET A 31 -11.38 -17.88 -10.15
N ILE A 32 -10.10 -17.49 -10.18
CA ILE A 32 -9.62 -16.29 -10.87
C ILE A 32 -9.83 -16.42 -12.38
N ILE A 33 -9.45 -17.55 -12.98
CA ILE A 33 -9.59 -17.80 -14.42
C ILE A 33 -11.08 -17.83 -14.81
N ASP A 34 -11.95 -18.43 -14.00
CA ASP A 34 -13.40 -18.41 -14.21
C ASP A 34 -13.94 -16.97 -14.21
N ASP A 35 -13.55 -16.14 -13.24
CA ASP A 35 -13.97 -14.74 -13.17
C ASP A 35 -13.48 -13.93 -14.39
N ILE A 36 -12.23 -14.12 -14.80
CA ILE A 36 -11.65 -13.46 -15.97
C ILE A 36 -12.39 -13.87 -17.25
N ASN A 37 -12.69 -15.16 -17.42
CA ASN A 37 -13.42 -15.69 -18.57
C ASN A 37 -14.87 -15.19 -18.63
N LYS A 38 -15.51 -14.98 -17.47
CA LYS A 38 -16.83 -14.35 -17.34
C LYS A 38 -16.81 -12.83 -17.51
N GLY A 39 -15.64 -12.25 -17.79
CA GLY A 39 -15.50 -10.82 -18.05
C GLY A 39 -15.51 -9.94 -16.80
N ARG A 40 -15.38 -10.52 -15.60
CA ARG A 40 -15.39 -9.76 -14.33
C ARG A 40 -14.08 -9.02 -14.12
N GLY A 41 -14.13 -7.94 -13.33
CA GLY A 41 -12.93 -7.26 -12.83
C GLY A 41 -12.27 -8.05 -11.72
N VAL A 42 -10.94 -8.23 -11.81
CA VAL A 42 -10.18 -9.06 -10.88
C VAL A 42 -8.87 -8.37 -10.50
N ALA A 43 -8.50 -8.47 -9.23
CA ALA A 43 -7.14 -8.24 -8.77
C ALA A 43 -6.60 -9.49 -8.07
N VAL A 44 -5.32 -9.80 -8.28
CA VAL A 44 -4.60 -10.87 -7.60
C VAL A 44 -3.39 -10.26 -6.91
N ILE A 45 -3.22 -10.51 -5.62
CA ILE A 45 -2.04 -10.14 -4.85
C ILE A 45 -1.38 -11.42 -4.35
N ASP A 46 -0.15 -11.65 -4.78
CA ASP A 46 0.57 -12.89 -4.53
C ASP A 46 1.99 -12.59 -4.00
N PRO A 47 2.31 -12.97 -2.74
CA PRO A 47 3.64 -12.79 -2.17
C PRO A 47 4.69 -13.80 -2.67
N HIS A 48 4.29 -14.85 -3.38
CA HIS A 48 5.18 -15.92 -3.84
C HIS A 48 5.47 -15.79 -5.34
N GLY A 49 4.46 -15.41 -6.11
CA GLY A 49 4.53 -15.13 -7.54
C GLY A 49 3.98 -16.26 -8.42
N ASP A 50 3.88 -17.49 -7.89
CA ASP A 50 3.40 -18.66 -8.63
C ASP A 50 1.95 -18.52 -9.08
N LEU A 51 1.06 -18.02 -8.21
CA LEU A 51 -0.36 -17.80 -8.55
C LEU A 51 -0.50 -16.68 -9.58
N ALA A 52 0.24 -15.59 -9.40
CA ALA A 52 0.26 -14.48 -10.35
C ALA A 52 0.74 -14.94 -11.74
N GLU A 53 1.84 -15.68 -11.81
CA GLU A 53 2.41 -16.19 -13.06
C GLU A 53 1.48 -17.21 -13.74
N ALA A 54 0.89 -18.13 -12.98
CA ALA A 54 -0.09 -19.10 -13.47
C ALA A 54 -1.30 -18.40 -14.13
N VAL A 55 -1.88 -17.40 -13.47
CA VAL A 55 -3.05 -16.68 -13.99
C VAL A 55 -2.72 -15.95 -15.29
N ILE A 56 -1.58 -15.27 -15.39
CA ILE A 56 -1.24 -14.43 -16.56
C ILE A 56 -1.32 -15.23 -17.86
N GLY A 57 -0.74 -16.43 -17.91
CA GLY A 57 -0.73 -17.23 -19.14
C GLY A 57 -2.10 -17.76 -19.57
N HIS A 58 -3.08 -17.79 -18.67
CA HIS A 58 -4.45 -18.21 -18.95
C HIS A 58 -5.40 -17.05 -19.33
N ILE A 59 -4.97 -15.80 -19.25
CA ILE A 59 -5.83 -14.65 -19.61
C ILE A 59 -6.17 -14.69 -21.12
N PRO A 60 -7.47 -14.67 -21.49
CA PRO A 60 -7.90 -14.78 -22.87
C PRO A 60 -7.46 -13.58 -23.72
N LYS A 61 -7.34 -13.78 -25.04
CA LYS A 61 -6.88 -12.75 -25.99
C LYS A 61 -7.72 -11.47 -25.95
N SER A 62 -9.04 -11.60 -25.78
CA SER A 62 -9.98 -10.47 -25.67
C SER A 62 -9.68 -9.53 -24.49
N ARG A 63 -9.02 -10.05 -23.45
CA ARG A 63 -8.71 -9.31 -22.21
C ARG A 63 -7.28 -8.75 -22.16
N THR A 64 -6.44 -9.00 -23.17
CA THR A 64 -5.02 -8.54 -23.21
C THR A 64 -4.87 -7.06 -22.83
N ASN A 65 -5.69 -6.21 -23.45
CA ASN A 65 -5.59 -4.77 -23.32
C ASN A 65 -6.09 -4.23 -21.98
N GLN A 66 -6.72 -5.09 -21.18
CA GLN A 66 -7.33 -4.78 -19.89
C GLN A 66 -6.49 -5.28 -18.71
N THR A 67 -5.35 -5.93 -18.98
CA THR A 67 -4.47 -6.50 -17.96
C THR A 67 -3.36 -5.53 -17.60
N ILE A 68 -3.19 -5.30 -16.30
CA ILE A 68 -2.10 -4.57 -15.67
C ILE A 68 -1.29 -5.60 -14.87
N ILE A 69 0.01 -5.69 -15.15
CA ILE A 69 0.95 -6.51 -14.38
C ILE A 69 1.82 -5.56 -13.56
N PHE A 70 1.59 -5.53 -12.26
CA PHE A 70 2.45 -4.86 -11.29
C PHE A 70 3.42 -5.90 -10.73
N ASP A 71 4.66 -5.88 -11.23
CA ASP A 71 5.74 -6.77 -10.79
C ASP A 71 7.00 -5.95 -10.48
N PRO A 72 7.31 -5.68 -9.20
CA PRO A 72 8.50 -4.95 -8.80
C PRO A 72 9.81 -5.65 -9.15
N SER A 73 9.79 -6.95 -9.47
CA SER A 73 10.98 -7.67 -9.95
C SER A 73 11.35 -7.32 -11.39
N ASP A 74 10.43 -6.71 -12.16
CA ASP A 74 10.68 -6.16 -13.48
C ASP A 74 11.38 -4.80 -13.42
N ARG A 75 12.66 -4.84 -13.08
CA ARG A 75 13.46 -3.65 -12.74
C ARG A 75 13.63 -2.66 -13.90
N ASP A 76 13.56 -3.13 -15.13
CA ASP A 76 13.73 -2.29 -16.33
C ASP A 76 12.46 -1.50 -16.67
N TRP A 77 11.31 -1.96 -16.18
CA TRP A 77 9.99 -1.41 -16.47
C TRP A 77 9.18 -1.13 -15.20
N PRO A 78 9.69 -0.28 -14.27
CA PRO A 78 8.98 0.03 -13.03
C PRO A 78 7.64 0.74 -13.32
N ILE A 79 6.59 0.26 -12.64
CA ILE A 79 5.29 0.91 -12.59
C ILE A 79 5.25 1.84 -11.38
N ALA A 80 4.79 3.07 -11.58
CA ALA A 80 4.65 4.04 -10.51
C ALA A 80 3.55 3.62 -9.52
N PHE A 81 3.82 3.72 -8.22
CA PHE A 81 2.81 3.54 -7.19
C PHE A 81 3.00 4.54 -6.05
N ASN A 82 2.35 5.70 -6.19
CA ASN A 82 2.37 6.80 -5.26
C ASN A 82 0.98 6.99 -4.64
N MET A 83 0.86 6.71 -3.34
CA MET A 83 -0.39 6.94 -2.59
C MET A 83 -0.69 8.43 -2.37
N LEU A 84 0.27 9.32 -2.61
CA LEU A 84 0.10 10.78 -2.48
C LEU A 84 -0.39 11.43 -3.78
N ASP A 85 -0.51 10.67 -4.87
CA ASP A 85 -0.92 11.20 -6.16
C ASP A 85 -2.44 11.40 -6.26
N ASP A 86 -2.82 12.60 -6.71
CA ASP A 86 -4.19 12.99 -7.08
C ASP A 86 -5.25 12.70 -6.00
N VAL A 87 -4.91 12.96 -4.73
CA VAL A 87 -5.77 12.71 -3.58
C VAL A 87 -6.71 13.90 -3.34
N SER A 88 -8.02 13.63 -3.37
CA SER A 88 -9.03 14.65 -3.07
C SER A 88 -8.94 15.12 -1.61
N PRO A 89 -9.31 16.38 -1.28
CA PRO A 89 -9.25 16.90 0.08
C PRO A 89 -9.89 15.99 1.13
N GLU A 90 -11.03 15.38 0.80
CA GLU A 90 -11.82 14.50 1.67
C GLU A 90 -11.10 13.19 1.97
N GLN A 91 -10.26 12.72 1.05
CA GLN A 91 -9.51 11.47 1.18
C GLN A 91 -8.16 11.63 1.88
N ARG A 92 -7.62 12.86 2.00
CA ARG A 92 -6.31 13.13 2.60
C ARG A 92 -6.14 12.51 4.00
N PRO A 93 -7.11 12.63 4.93
CA PRO A 93 -6.99 12.01 6.26
C PRO A 93 -6.94 10.49 6.22
N LEU A 94 -7.67 9.88 5.27
CA LEU A 94 -7.67 8.43 5.05
C LEU A 94 -6.31 7.98 4.51
N VAL A 95 -5.78 8.65 3.49
CA VAL A 95 -4.45 8.36 2.92
C VAL A 95 -3.36 8.47 4.00
N ALA A 96 -3.39 9.53 4.80
CA ALA A 96 -2.45 9.72 5.90
C ALA A 96 -2.56 8.59 6.95
N SER A 97 -3.77 8.26 7.38
CA SER A 97 -4.00 7.18 8.34
C SER A 97 -3.60 5.81 7.80
N GLY A 98 -3.89 5.52 6.53
CA GLY A 98 -3.52 4.27 5.87
C GLY A 98 -2.01 4.10 5.78
N LEU A 99 -1.28 5.13 5.31
CA LEU A 99 0.18 5.11 5.26
C LEU A 99 0.78 4.94 6.66
N VAL A 100 0.32 5.72 7.65
CA VAL A 100 0.75 5.57 9.06
C VAL A 100 0.50 4.15 9.57
N GLY A 101 -0.67 3.57 9.29
CA GLY A 101 -1.03 2.20 9.68
C GLY A 101 -0.11 1.15 9.04
N ILE A 102 0.28 1.33 7.78
CA ILE A 102 1.22 0.45 7.09
C ILE A 102 2.60 0.50 7.76
N PHE A 103 3.14 1.70 8.01
CA PHE A 103 4.41 1.87 8.71
C PHE A 103 4.36 1.29 10.14
N LYS A 104 3.25 1.48 10.84
CA LYS A 104 3.03 0.92 12.18
C LYS A 104 2.99 -0.61 12.17
N LYS A 105 2.35 -1.23 11.16
CA LYS A 105 2.36 -2.69 11.02
C LYS A 105 3.77 -3.23 10.84
N ILE A 106 4.55 -2.63 9.95
CA ILE A 106 5.88 -3.15 9.59
C ILE A 106 6.89 -2.94 10.73
N PHE A 107 6.75 -1.85 11.50
CA PHE A 107 7.73 -1.48 12.53
C PHE A 107 7.17 -1.46 13.95
N GLY A 108 6.11 -2.24 14.24
CA GLY A 108 5.33 -2.18 15.48
C GLY A 108 6.19 -2.20 16.75
N ASP A 109 7.21 -3.04 16.79
CA ASP A 109 8.11 -3.19 17.96
C ASP A 109 8.91 -1.93 18.30
N SER A 110 9.04 -0.99 17.36
CA SER A 110 9.77 0.27 17.53
C SER A 110 8.92 1.49 17.14
N TRP A 111 7.62 1.43 17.44
CA TRP A 111 6.65 2.48 17.17
C TRP A 111 6.31 3.31 18.42
N GLY A 112 6.30 4.64 18.30
CA GLY A 112 6.03 5.54 19.42
C GLY A 112 5.06 6.68 19.07
N PRO A 113 4.33 7.24 20.04
CA PRO A 113 3.34 8.30 19.78
C PRO A 113 3.91 9.54 19.10
N ARG A 114 5.13 9.94 19.46
CA ARG A 114 5.82 11.10 18.86
C ARG A 114 6.16 10.86 17.39
N LEU A 115 6.64 9.65 17.06
CA LEU A 115 6.91 9.23 15.69
C LEU A 115 5.64 9.30 14.86
N GLU A 116 4.55 8.70 15.36
CA GLU A 116 3.26 8.70 14.69
C GLU A 116 2.76 10.12 14.43
N HIS A 117 2.83 10.99 15.43
CA HIS A 117 2.37 12.38 15.32
C HIS A 117 3.12 13.15 14.23
N ILE A 118 4.45 13.06 14.20
CA ILE A 118 5.29 13.76 13.21
C ILE A 118 5.09 13.17 11.82
N LEU A 119 5.06 11.84 11.69
CA LEU A 119 4.86 11.18 10.40
C LEU A 119 3.49 11.52 9.80
N ARG A 120 2.44 11.50 10.62
CA ARG A 120 1.08 11.87 10.20
C ARG A 120 1.03 13.30 9.65
N ASN A 121 1.57 14.28 10.38
CA ASN A 121 1.64 15.66 9.92
C ASN A 121 2.54 15.85 8.69
N THR A 122 3.56 14.99 8.53
CA THR A 122 4.41 14.96 7.32
C THR A 122 3.63 14.49 6.11
N ILE A 123 2.88 13.38 6.22
CA ILE A 123 2.07 12.87 5.12
C ILE A 123 0.95 13.86 4.75
N LEU A 124 0.27 14.44 5.75
CA LEU A 124 -0.78 15.44 5.54
C LEU A 124 -0.24 16.71 4.84
N ALA A 125 0.97 17.14 5.16
CA ALA A 125 1.59 18.27 4.46
C ALA A 125 1.97 17.90 3.02
N LEU A 126 2.53 16.69 2.82
CA LEU A 126 3.01 16.26 1.52
C LEU A 126 1.88 15.96 0.53
N VAL A 127 0.74 15.43 0.98
CA VAL A 127 -0.40 15.14 0.09
C VAL A 127 -1.01 16.41 -0.53
N GLU A 128 -0.81 17.58 0.08
CA GLU A 128 -1.19 18.87 -0.51
C GLU A 128 -0.13 19.42 -1.48
N TYR A 129 1.11 18.93 -1.39
CA TYR A 129 2.22 19.44 -2.17
C TYR A 129 2.31 18.75 -3.54
N PRO A 130 2.29 19.51 -4.65
CA PRO A 130 2.33 18.92 -5.99
C PRO A 130 3.57 18.05 -6.22
N ASN A 131 3.36 16.89 -6.86
CA ASN A 131 4.40 15.93 -7.22
C ASN A 131 5.22 15.41 -6.02
N SER A 132 4.65 15.44 -4.81
CA SER A 132 5.25 14.79 -3.65
C SER A 132 5.22 13.26 -3.80
N THR A 133 6.16 12.61 -3.14
CA THR A 133 6.28 11.14 -3.11
C THR A 133 6.70 10.70 -1.71
N LEU A 134 6.79 9.40 -1.45
CA LEU A 134 7.37 8.92 -0.20
C LEU A 134 8.85 9.34 -0.02
N MET A 135 9.55 9.64 -1.12
CA MET A 135 10.89 10.24 -1.07
C MET A 135 10.90 11.68 -0.56
N SER A 136 9.74 12.35 -0.52
CA SER A 136 9.61 13.68 0.05
C SER A 136 9.56 13.69 1.58
N ILE A 137 9.32 12.53 2.23
CA ILE A 137 9.25 12.44 3.70
C ILE A 137 10.59 12.81 4.35
N PRO A 138 11.75 12.22 3.95
CA PRO A 138 13.03 12.65 4.50
C PRO A 138 13.30 14.14 4.26
N LEU A 139 13.04 14.62 3.03
CA LEU A 139 13.23 16.02 2.66
C LEU A 139 12.42 16.99 3.53
N MET A 140 11.16 16.65 3.83
CA MET A 140 10.31 17.47 4.70
C MET A 140 10.88 17.60 6.13
N LEU A 141 11.59 16.58 6.61
CA LEU A 141 12.16 16.54 7.95
C LEU A 141 13.56 17.17 8.02
N THR A 142 14.38 17.00 6.98
CA THR A 142 15.79 17.44 7.00
C THR A 142 16.06 18.76 6.30
N SER A 143 15.29 19.11 5.26
CA SER A 143 15.52 20.31 4.43
C SER A 143 14.64 21.48 4.84
N ASP A 144 15.23 22.55 5.37
CA ASP A 144 14.52 23.81 5.64
C ASP A 144 13.93 24.41 4.36
N VAL A 145 14.64 24.30 3.23
CA VAL A 145 14.23 24.87 1.94
C VAL A 145 13.01 24.12 1.40
N PHE A 146 13.06 22.79 1.35
CA PHE A 146 11.94 21.99 0.88
C PHE A 146 10.74 22.14 1.81
N ARG A 147 10.95 22.06 3.12
CA ARG A 147 9.89 22.26 4.12
C ARG A 147 9.21 23.62 3.96
N GLY A 148 9.96 24.70 3.77
CA GLY A 148 9.40 26.04 3.54
C GLY A 148 8.48 26.09 2.31
N LYS A 149 8.86 25.42 1.22
CA LYS A 149 8.02 25.33 0.00
C LYS A 149 6.72 24.57 0.24
N VAL A 150 6.81 23.43 0.94
CA VAL A 150 5.64 22.61 1.29
C VAL A 150 4.71 23.40 2.19
N VAL A 151 5.21 23.98 3.29
CA VAL A 151 4.42 24.74 4.28
C VAL A 151 3.68 25.92 3.66
N ASN A 152 4.27 26.58 2.66
CA ASN A 152 3.61 27.68 1.93
C ASN A 152 2.41 27.23 1.08
N LYS A 153 2.31 25.93 0.76
CA LYS A 153 1.21 25.34 -0.01
C LYS A 153 0.14 24.67 0.85
N ILE A 154 0.42 24.43 2.15
CA ILE A 154 -0.54 23.83 3.07
C ILE A 154 -1.74 24.77 3.26
N THR A 155 -2.93 24.23 3.01
CA THR A 155 -4.21 24.91 3.19
C THR A 155 -4.84 24.61 4.56
N ASP A 156 -4.62 23.41 5.10
CA ASP A 156 -5.11 23.04 6.43
C ASP A 156 -4.41 23.86 7.55
N PRO A 157 -5.16 24.64 8.35
CA PRO A 157 -4.57 25.50 9.38
C PRO A 157 -3.96 24.73 10.55
N VAL A 158 -4.45 23.52 10.86
CA VAL A 158 -3.93 22.67 11.95
C VAL A 158 -2.58 22.09 11.53
N VAL A 159 -2.50 21.53 10.33
CA VAL A 159 -1.24 20.98 9.78
C VAL A 159 -0.21 22.11 9.61
N LYS A 160 -0.63 23.28 9.12
CA LYS A 160 0.25 24.44 8.99
C LYS A 160 0.77 24.91 10.34
N LYS A 161 -0.09 24.99 11.37
CA LYS A 161 0.29 25.38 12.73
C LYS A 161 1.29 24.41 13.36
N PHE A 162 1.16 23.11 13.11
CA PHE A 162 2.17 22.13 13.54
C PHE A 162 3.55 22.50 12.97
N TRP A 163 3.65 22.76 11.66
CA TRP A 163 4.93 23.06 11.03
C TRP A 163 5.51 24.42 11.42
N THR A 164 4.70 25.48 11.50
CA THR A 164 5.17 26.84 11.82
C THR A 164 5.31 27.10 13.32
N GLY A 165 4.57 26.36 14.15
CA GLY A 165 4.43 26.62 15.58
C GLY A 165 5.10 25.59 16.46
N GLU A 166 4.92 24.30 16.18
CA GLU A 166 5.45 23.22 17.01
C GLU A 166 6.82 22.75 16.50
N PHE A 167 6.87 22.20 15.29
CA PHE A 167 8.10 21.67 14.71
C PHE A 167 9.16 22.76 14.55
N ALA A 168 8.80 23.95 14.03
CA ALA A 168 9.74 25.05 13.85
C ALA A 168 10.42 25.51 15.15
N LYS A 169 9.70 25.46 16.29
CA LYS A 169 10.20 25.92 17.60
C LYS A 169 11.08 24.89 18.31
N MET A 170 11.11 23.64 17.87
CA MET A 170 12.02 22.64 18.44
C MET A 170 13.47 23.08 18.24
N ALA A 171 14.31 22.86 19.27
CA ALA A 171 15.74 23.09 19.17
C ALA A 171 16.35 22.17 18.09
N PRO A 172 17.47 22.56 17.42
CA PRO A 172 18.06 21.78 16.34
C PRO A 172 18.30 20.30 16.71
N ASN A 173 18.87 20.03 17.88
CA ASN A 173 19.12 18.66 18.36
C ASN A 173 17.81 17.88 18.57
N GLN A 174 16.77 18.53 19.09
CA GLN A 174 15.46 17.90 19.28
C GLN A 174 14.78 17.56 17.95
N LYS A 175 14.97 18.38 16.89
CA LYS A 175 14.46 18.07 15.55
C LYS A 175 15.12 16.82 14.99
N VAL A 176 16.45 16.71 15.11
CA VAL A 176 17.22 15.54 14.65
C VAL A 176 16.78 14.29 15.40
N GLU A 177 16.68 14.34 16.73
CA GLU A 177 16.23 13.23 17.57
C GLU A 177 14.81 12.79 17.22
N ALA A 178 13.89 13.74 17.00
CA ALA A 178 12.50 13.45 16.66
C ALA A 178 12.33 12.89 15.24
N ALA A 179 13.13 13.36 14.29
CA ALA A 179 13.10 12.89 12.90
C ALA A 179 13.80 11.54 12.72
N GLY A 180 14.86 11.26 13.49
CA GLY A 180 15.71 10.06 13.36
C GLY A 180 14.93 8.75 13.21
N PRO A 181 13.98 8.42 14.10
CA PRO A 181 13.19 7.19 13.98
C PRO A 181 12.38 7.07 12.68
N ILE A 182 11.87 8.20 12.16
CA ILE A 182 11.13 8.23 10.89
C ILE A 182 12.09 8.05 9.72
N LEU A 183 13.22 8.77 9.74
CA LEU A 183 14.26 8.69 8.72
C LEU A 183 14.84 7.27 8.60
N ASN A 184 15.06 6.59 9.71
CA ASN A 184 15.57 5.21 9.71
C ASN A 184 14.59 4.24 9.04
N LYS A 185 13.30 4.32 9.39
CA LYS A 185 12.23 3.46 8.87
C LYS A 185 11.95 3.72 7.38
N VAL A 186 11.78 4.98 7.00
CA VAL A 186 11.55 5.36 5.60
C VAL A 186 12.80 5.11 4.77
N GLY A 187 13.98 5.38 5.33
CA GLY A 187 15.28 5.17 4.70
C GLY A 187 15.53 3.70 4.35
N GLN A 188 15.10 2.75 5.19
CA GLN A 188 15.20 1.32 4.90
C GLN A 188 14.55 0.96 3.56
N PHE A 189 13.33 1.44 3.30
CA PHE A 189 12.66 1.20 2.02
C PHE A 189 13.29 1.97 0.87
N LEU A 190 13.59 3.25 1.09
CA LEU A 190 14.21 4.10 0.08
C LEU A 190 15.65 3.69 -0.24
N SER A 191 16.28 2.80 0.52
CA SER A 191 17.60 2.23 0.18
C SER A 191 17.53 1.28 -1.02
N SER A 192 16.37 0.65 -1.24
CA SER A 192 16.12 -0.24 -2.38
C SER A 192 15.85 0.55 -3.66
N THR A 193 16.65 0.31 -4.70
CA THR A 193 16.45 0.91 -6.04
C THR A 193 15.09 0.54 -6.62
N ILE A 194 14.62 -0.69 -6.37
CA ILE A 194 13.29 -1.17 -6.80
C ILE A 194 12.21 -0.28 -6.22
N LEU A 195 12.22 -0.08 -4.90
CA LEU A 195 11.22 0.72 -4.22
C LEU A 195 11.35 2.20 -4.59
N ARG A 196 12.56 2.76 -4.72
CA ARG A 196 12.74 4.14 -5.20
C ARG A 196 12.13 4.36 -6.58
N ASN A 197 12.32 3.42 -7.51
CA ASN A 197 11.82 3.55 -8.87
C ASN A 197 10.29 3.41 -8.96
N ILE A 198 9.65 2.77 -7.98
CA ILE A 198 8.19 2.63 -7.90
C ILE A 198 7.56 3.80 -7.14
N LEU A 199 8.05 4.05 -5.92
CA LEU A 199 7.48 4.99 -4.94
C LEU A 199 7.97 6.43 -5.16
N GLY A 200 9.08 6.63 -5.88
CA GLY A 200 9.67 7.93 -6.19
C GLY A 200 9.11 8.59 -7.45
N GLN A 201 8.17 7.95 -8.14
CA GLN A 201 7.47 8.54 -9.26
C GLN A 201 6.28 9.36 -8.77
N PRO A 202 6.14 10.64 -9.16
CA PRO A 202 5.07 11.50 -8.65
C PRO A 202 3.67 11.13 -9.15
N LYS A 203 3.59 10.54 -10.35
CA LYS A 203 2.33 10.24 -11.03
C LYS A 203 2.17 8.74 -11.30
N ASN A 204 1.04 8.20 -10.87
CA ASN A 204 0.60 6.84 -11.18
C ASN A 204 0.26 6.72 -12.67
N SER A 205 0.52 5.55 -13.26
CA SER A 205 0.18 5.28 -14.66
C SER A 205 -1.25 4.77 -14.84
N PHE A 206 -1.90 4.34 -13.76
CA PHE A 206 -3.29 3.93 -13.74
C PHE A 206 -3.92 4.24 -12.37
N SER A 207 -5.25 4.26 -12.33
CA SER A 207 -6.03 4.38 -11.11
C SER A 207 -6.66 3.03 -10.77
N VAL A 208 -6.57 2.60 -9.50
CA VAL A 208 -7.21 1.37 -9.02
C VAL A 208 -8.73 1.54 -9.08
N ARG A 209 -9.26 2.71 -8.71
CA ARG A 209 -10.68 3.06 -8.88
C ARG A 209 -11.15 2.85 -10.32
N TRP A 210 -10.43 3.42 -11.29
CA TRP A 210 -10.76 3.25 -12.71
C TRP A 210 -10.72 1.78 -13.12
N ALA A 211 -9.70 1.04 -12.68
CA ALA A 211 -9.54 -0.36 -13.00
C ALA A 211 -10.72 -1.20 -12.46
N MET A 212 -11.19 -0.87 -11.26
CA MET A 212 -12.34 -1.51 -10.66
C MET A 212 -13.63 -1.21 -11.43
N ASP A 213 -13.87 0.06 -11.78
CA ASP A 213 -15.11 0.48 -12.47
C ASP A 213 -15.19 -0.01 -13.92
N ASN A 214 -14.04 -0.32 -14.52
CA ASN A 214 -13.93 -0.75 -15.92
C ASN A 214 -13.58 -2.23 -16.07
N ASN A 215 -13.86 -3.04 -15.04
CA ASN A 215 -13.67 -4.49 -15.04
C ASN A 215 -12.28 -4.94 -15.54
N LYS A 216 -11.21 -4.26 -15.11
CA LYS A 216 -9.83 -4.58 -15.50
C LYS A 216 -9.29 -5.77 -14.72
N ILE A 217 -8.14 -6.28 -15.17
CA ILE A 217 -7.39 -7.33 -14.50
C ILE A 217 -6.11 -6.73 -13.95
N ILE A 218 -5.90 -6.79 -12.63
CA ILE A 218 -4.66 -6.35 -11.97
C ILE A 218 -3.96 -7.59 -11.41
N ILE A 219 -2.77 -7.90 -11.91
CA ILE A 219 -1.92 -8.95 -11.36
C ILE A 219 -0.78 -8.29 -10.60
N VAL A 220 -0.73 -8.50 -9.28
CA VAL A 220 0.26 -7.93 -8.38
C VAL A 220 1.17 -9.06 -7.91
N ASN A 221 2.31 -9.21 -8.58
CA ASN A 221 3.33 -10.19 -8.22
C ASN A 221 4.32 -9.56 -7.24
N LEU A 222 4.29 -10.00 -5.98
CA LEU A 222 5.14 -9.49 -4.91
C LEU A 222 6.11 -10.55 -4.39
N SER A 223 6.58 -11.43 -5.29
CA SER A 223 7.47 -12.55 -4.99
C SER A 223 8.62 -12.15 -4.03
N LYS A 224 8.48 -12.52 -2.75
CA LYS A 224 9.46 -12.21 -1.69
C LYS A 224 10.87 -12.67 -2.07
N GLY A 225 10.99 -13.80 -2.76
CA GLY A 225 12.27 -14.32 -3.24
C GLY A 225 12.96 -13.43 -4.28
N LYS A 226 12.21 -12.63 -5.05
CA LYS A 226 12.76 -11.73 -6.07
C LYS A 226 12.98 -10.30 -5.57
N ILE A 227 12.12 -9.81 -4.66
CA ILE A 227 12.10 -8.39 -4.27
C ILE A 227 12.46 -8.14 -2.79
N GLY A 228 12.55 -9.19 -1.99
CA GLY A 228 12.77 -9.12 -0.54
C GLY A 228 11.46 -9.02 0.25
N GLU A 229 11.51 -9.47 1.51
CA GLU A 229 10.34 -9.51 2.39
C GLU A 229 9.79 -8.12 2.73
N ASP A 230 10.64 -7.19 3.13
CA ASP A 230 10.26 -5.82 3.48
C ASP A 230 9.55 -5.10 2.32
N ALA A 231 10.06 -5.27 1.09
CA ALA A 231 9.49 -4.65 -0.10
C ALA A 231 8.12 -5.26 -0.46
N SER A 232 7.99 -6.59 -0.36
CA SER A 232 6.72 -7.29 -0.58
C SER A 232 5.68 -6.87 0.46
N ALA A 233 6.04 -6.87 1.75
CA ALA A 233 5.15 -6.46 2.83
C ALA A 233 4.65 -5.02 2.66
N LEU A 234 5.57 -4.07 2.38
CA LEU A 234 5.22 -2.67 2.15
C LEU A 234 4.27 -2.52 0.95
N LEU A 235 4.68 -3.03 -0.22
CA LEU A 235 3.91 -2.83 -1.46
C LEU A 235 2.55 -3.52 -1.39
N GLY A 236 2.46 -4.71 -0.79
CA GLY A 236 1.20 -5.41 -0.64
C GLY A 236 0.25 -4.73 0.35
N ALA A 237 0.77 -4.25 1.49
CA ALA A 237 -0.04 -3.49 2.43
C ALA A 237 -0.53 -2.16 1.82
N MET A 238 0.33 -1.46 1.06
CA MET A 238 -0.07 -0.26 0.32
C MET A 238 -1.11 -0.58 -0.77
N MET A 239 -0.95 -1.68 -1.51
CA MET A 239 -1.88 -2.09 -2.56
C MET A 239 -3.27 -2.37 -2.00
N VAL A 240 -3.38 -3.14 -0.91
CA VAL A 240 -4.69 -3.41 -0.31
C VAL A 240 -5.30 -2.17 0.31
N THR A 241 -4.50 -1.34 0.98
CA THR A 241 -4.97 -0.05 1.48
C THR A 241 -5.48 0.85 0.34
N LYS A 242 -4.85 0.82 -0.83
CA LYS A 242 -5.35 1.55 -2.01
C LYS A 242 -6.66 0.96 -2.55
N PHE A 243 -6.79 -0.37 -2.63
CA PHE A 243 -8.06 -1.02 -2.98
C PHE A 243 -9.19 -0.63 -2.02
N GLN A 244 -8.92 -0.55 -0.72
CA GLN A 244 -9.89 -0.08 0.26
C GLN A 244 -10.37 1.35 -0.05
N MET A 245 -9.43 2.28 -0.16
CA MET A 245 -9.74 3.70 -0.35
C MET A 245 -10.51 3.90 -1.65
N ASP A 246 -10.07 3.25 -2.73
CA ASP A 246 -10.69 3.36 -4.03
C ASP A 246 -12.06 2.66 -4.07
N ALA A 247 -12.24 1.54 -3.36
CA ALA A 247 -13.56 0.96 -3.18
C ALA A 247 -14.51 1.88 -2.42
N MET A 248 -14.11 2.39 -1.25
CA MET A 248 -14.93 3.29 -0.44
C MET A 248 -15.28 4.59 -1.19
N SER A 249 -14.38 5.06 -2.05
CA SER A 249 -14.65 6.21 -2.90
C SER A 249 -15.86 6.02 -3.82
N ARG A 250 -16.30 4.77 -4.09
CA ARG A 250 -17.50 4.43 -4.89
C ARG A 250 -18.81 4.84 -4.25
N ALA A 251 -18.76 5.45 -3.06
CA ALA A 251 -19.90 6.10 -2.42
C ALA A 251 -20.62 7.08 -3.36
N ASP A 252 -19.90 7.65 -4.33
CA ASP A 252 -20.41 8.56 -5.37
C ASP A 252 -21.24 7.90 -6.49
N ILE A 253 -21.15 6.57 -6.66
CA ILE A 253 -21.96 5.82 -7.64
C ILE A 253 -23.14 5.15 -6.92
N PRO A 254 -24.38 5.18 -7.43
CA PRO A 254 -25.50 4.41 -6.89
C PRO A 254 -25.19 2.91 -6.78
N GLU A 255 -25.58 2.25 -5.68
CA GLU A 255 -25.16 0.86 -5.42
C GLU A 255 -25.51 -0.12 -6.56
N HIS A 256 -26.66 0.05 -7.20
CA HIS A 256 -27.08 -0.83 -8.29
C HIS A 256 -26.24 -0.69 -9.56
N GLU A 257 -25.64 0.48 -9.81
CA GLU A 257 -24.77 0.77 -10.96
C GLU A 257 -23.31 0.38 -10.73
N ARG A 258 -22.90 0.12 -9.47
CA ARG A 258 -21.53 -0.30 -9.17
C ARG A 258 -21.23 -1.66 -9.85
N GLU A 259 -20.02 -1.81 -10.36
CA GLU A 259 -19.54 -3.11 -10.88
C GLU A 259 -18.90 -3.93 -9.74
N ASP A 260 -19.16 -5.24 -9.74
CA ASP A 260 -18.50 -6.20 -8.84
C ASP A 260 -17.03 -6.36 -9.21
N PHE A 261 -16.14 -6.18 -8.23
CA PHE A 261 -14.70 -6.36 -8.41
C PHE A 261 -14.15 -7.36 -7.40
N TYR A 262 -13.39 -8.35 -7.87
CA TYR A 262 -12.92 -9.46 -7.04
C TYR A 262 -11.44 -9.32 -6.71
N LEU A 263 -11.12 -9.12 -5.43
CA LEU A 263 -9.76 -9.02 -4.92
C LEU A 263 -9.36 -10.35 -4.27
N TYR A 264 -8.48 -11.07 -4.96
CA TYR A 264 -7.85 -12.29 -4.49
C TYR A 264 -6.53 -11.95 -3.80
N VAL A 265 -6.37 -12.41 -2.57
CA VAL A 265 -5.15 -12.20 -1.79
C VAL A 265 -4.67 -13.54 -1.28
N ASP A 266 -3.57 -14.03 -1.85
CA ASP A 266 -2.89 -15.22 -1.34
C ASP A 266 -2.03 -14.85 -0.13
N GLU A 267 -1.95 -15.74 0.84
CA GLU A 267 -1.32 -15.52 2.15
C GLU A 267 -1.60 -14.12 2.73
N PHE A 268 -2.88 -13.77 2.87
CA PHE A 268 -3.31 -12.39 3.10
C PHE A 268 -2.77 -11.78 4.41
N GLN A 269 -2.41 -12.60 5.40
CA GLN A 269 -1.81 -12.18 6.66
C GLN A 269 -0.56 -11.30 6.46
N ASN A 270 0.20 -11.54 5.37
CA ASN A 270 1.37 -10.74 5.01
C ASN A 270 0.99 -9.26 4.83
N PHE A 271 -0.24 -8.98 4.40
CA PHE A 271 -0.71 -7.64 4.04
C PHE A 271 -1.75 -7.09 5.01
N ALA A 272 -2.38 -7.93 5.82
CA ALA A 272 -3.41 -7.57 6.81
C ALA A 272 -2.99 -6.45 7.79
N THR A 273 -3.59 -5.26 7.66
CA THR A 273 -3.54 -4.12 8.60
C THR A 273 -4.89 -4.00 9.30
N ASP A 274 -5.01 -3.17 10.34
CA ASP A 274 -6.32 -2.85 10.94
C ASP A 274 -7.33 -2.33 9.90
N SER A 275 -6.85 -1.70 8.83
CA SER A 275 -7.70 -1.20 7.76
C SER A 275 -8.38 -2.32 6.97
N PHE A 276 -7.87 -3.56 6.98
CA PHE A 276 -8.56 -4.73 6.45
C PHE A 276 -9.83 -5.09 7.23
N ALA A 277 -9.83 -4.92 8.55
CA ALA A 277 -11.03 -5.18 9.35
C ALA A 277 -12.17 -4.26 8.91
N THR A 278 -11.85 -3.01 8.60
CA THR A 278 -12.78 -2.04 7.99
C THR A 278 -13.24 -2.49 6.61
N ILE A 279 -12.31 -2.94 5.74
CA ILE A 279 -12.69 -3.48 4.41
C ILE A 279 -13.71 -4.60 4.56
N LEU A 280 -13.43 -5.60 5.41
CA LEU A 280 -14.32 -6.77 5.57
C LEU A 280 -15.71 -6.39 6.07
N SER A 281 -15.81 -5.33 6.87
CA SER A 281 -17.09 -4.90 7.45
C SER A 281 -17.88 -3.98 6.50
N GLU A 282 -17.20 -3.21 5.63
CA GLU A 282 -17.84 -2.12 4.85
C GLU A 282 -17.82 -2.34 3.32
N ALA A 283 -16.86 -3.11 2.80
CA ALA A 283 -16.59 -3.24 1.36
C ALA A 283 -17.76 -3.84 0.57
N ARG A 284 -18.62 -4.62 1.22
CA ARG A 284 -19.85 -5.19 0.64
C ARG A 284 -20.67 -4.12 -0.09
N LYS A 285 -20.87 -2.95 0.52
CA LYS A 285 -21.66 -1.85 -0.06
C LYS A 285 -21.00 -1.32 -1.33
N TYR A 286 -19.68 -1.37 -1.40
CA TYR A 286 -18.87 -0.84 -2.50
C TYR A 286 -18.55 -1.87 -3.60
N LYS A 287 -19.16 -3.08 -3.51
CA LYS A 287 -18.97 -4.21 -4.43
C LYS A 287 -17.50 -4.60 -4.64
N LEU A 288 -16.68 -4.47 -3.60
CA LEU A 288 -15.35 -5.05 -3.54
C LEU A 288 -15.45 -6.39 -2.78
N ASN A 289 -15.24 -7.48 -3.52
CA ASN A 289 -15.46 -8.84 -3.07
C ASN A 289 -14.11 -9.49 -2.79
N LEU A 290 -13.86 -9.91 -1.55
CA LEU A 290 -12.54 -10.42 -1.15
C LEU A 290 -12.55 -11.94 -1.20
N VAL A 291 -11.48 -12.52 -1.72
CA VAL A 291 -11.17 -13.95 -1.60
C VAL A 291 -9.79 -14.05 -0.96
N MET A 292 -9.74 -14.45 0.30
CA MET A 292 -8.54 -14.41 1.13
C MET A 292 -8.09 -15.82 1.45
N ALA A 293 -6.81 -16.11 1.26
CA ALA A 293 -6.23 -17.39 1.62
C ALA A 293 -5.19 -17.29 2.74
N ASN A 294 -5.18 -18.30 3.62
CA ASN A 294 -4.19 -18.44 4.70
C ASN A 294 -3.72 -19.88 4.83
N GLN A 295 -2.50 -20.00 5.34
CA GLN A 295 -2.03 -21.27 5.89
C GLN A 295 -2.52 -21.52 7.33
N TYR A 296 -2.42 -20.51 8.20
CA TYR A 296 -2.68 -20.65 9.63
C TYR A 296 -3.48 -19.46 10.16
N ILE A 297 -4.37 -19.70 11.12
CA ILE A 297 -5.18 -18.65 11.76
C ILE A 297 -4.29 -17.76 12.63
N ASP A 298 -3.34 -18.36 13.35
CA ASP A 298 -2.49 -17.68 14.35
C ASP A 298 -1.53 -16.64 13.74
N GLN A 299 -1.38 -16.60 12.42
CA GLN A 299 -0.61 -15.55 11.75
C GLN A 299 -1.38 -14.23 11.63
N MET A 300 -2.68 -14.22 11.90
CA MET A 300 -3.50 -13.02 11.91
C MET A 300 -3.46 -12.35 13.29
N GLN A 301 -3.43 -11.02 13.30
CA GLN A 301 -3.73 -10.26 14.52
C GLN A 301 -5.17 -10.55 14.97
N GLU A 302 -5.40 -10.50 16.28
CA GLU A 302 -6.70 -10.84 16.87
C GLU A 302 -7.86 -10.00 16.30
N SER A 303 -7.64 -8.69 16.09
CA SER A 303 -8.61 -7.79 15.47
C SER A 303 -9.01 -8.25 14.07
N VAL A 304 -8.03 -8.64 13.25
CA VAL A 304 -8.23 -9.14 11.88
C VAL A 304 -8.94 -10.48 11.91
N ARG A 305 -8.53 -11.41 12.79
CA ARG A 305 -9.16 -12.72 12.96
C ARG A 305 -10.65 -12.58 13.28
N GLY A 306 -11.00 -11.72 14.24
CA GLY A 306 -12.38 -11.42 14.59
C GLY A 306 -13.17 -10.84 13.41
N ALA A 307 -12.56 -9.92 12.66
CA ALA A 307 -13.19 -9.33 11.49
C ALA A 307 -13.40 -10.33 10.34
N VAL A 308 -12.48 -11.27 10.13
CA VAL A 308 -12.63 -12.35 9.14
C VAL A 308 -13.82 -13.21 9.51
N PHE A 309 -13.80 -13.86 10.69
CA PHE A 309 -14.87 -14.80 11.04
C PHE A 309 -16.23 -14.13 11.29
N GLY A 310 -16.25 -12.85 11.64
CA GLY A 310 -17.49 -12.08 11.82
C GLY A 310 -18.15 -11.63 10.51
N ASN A 311 -17.40 -11.47 9.41
CA ASN A 311 -17.91 -10.87 8.18
C ASN A 311 -17.89 -11.79 6.95
N VAL A 312 -17.08 -12.85 6.94
CA VAL A 312 -17.02 -13.75 5.79
C VAL A 312 -18.30 -14.59 5.68
N GLY A 313 -18.90 -14.57 4.49
CA GLY A 313 -20.11 -15.32 4.20
C GLY A 313 -19.81 -16.78 3.89
N SER A 314 -18.72 -17.02 3.17
CA SER A 314 -18.31 -18.37 2.78
C SER A 314 -16.93 -18.72 3.32
N LEU A 315 -16.81 -19.91 3.90
CA LEU A 315 -15.57 -20.48 4.41
C LEU A 315 -15.28 -21.79 3.69
N VAL A 316 -14.04 -21.94 3.21
CA VAL A 316 -13.51 -23.16 2.61
C VAL A 316 -12.31 -23.61 3.43
N SER A 317 -12.38 -24.79 4.02
CA SER A 317 -11.29 -25.40 4.77
C SER A 317 -10.75 -26.61 4.02
N PHE A 318 -9.46 -26.57 3.67
CA PHE A 318 -8.68 -27.76 3.39
C PHE A 318 -8.20 -28.37 4.72
N GLN A 319 -7.27 -29.33 4.64
CA GLN A 319 -6.59 -29.88 5.81
C GLN A 319 -5.85 -28.78 6.59
N VAL A 320 -6.02 -28.76 7.91
CA VAL A 320 -5.40 -27.77 8.83
C VAL A 320 -4.60 -28.43 9.96
N GLY A 321 -3.94 -27.62 10.79
CA GLY A 321 -3.28 -28.07 12.02
C GLY A 321 -4.25 -28.23 13.19
N TYR A 322 -3.76 -28.79 14.29
CA TYR A 322 -4.54 -29.03 15.52
C TYR A 322 -5.09 -27.75 16.14
N HIS A 323 -4.26 -26.70 16.27
CA HIS A 323 -4.71 -25.42 16.83
C HIS A 323 -5.80 -24.77 15.95
N ASP A 324 -5.57 -24.73 14.63
CA ASP A 324 -6.56 -24.21 13.68
C ASP A 324 -7.86 -25.05 13.67
N SER A 325 -7.78 -26.37 13.86
CA SER A 325 -8.96 -27.24 13.84
C SER A 325 -9.89 -27.01 15.03
N MET A 326 -9.34 -26.65 16.20
CA MET A 326 -10.18 -26.26 17.36
C MET A 326 -11.02 -25.03 17.03
N ILE A 327 -10.39 -23.99 16.49
CA ILE A 327 -11.06 -22.74 16.13
C ILE A 327 -12.09 -23.00 15.03
N LEU A 328 -11.71 -23.76 14.00
CA LEU A 328 -12.60 -24.04 12.87
C LEU A 328 -13.79 -24.91 13.26
N LYS A 329 -13.65 -25.85 14.20
CA LYS A 329 -14.77 -26.62 14.71
C LYS A 329 -15.85 -25.72 15.32
N GLU A 330 -15.45 -24.69 16.07
CA GLU A 330 -16.40 -23.70 16.62
C GLU A 330 -17.05 -22.87 15.51
N VAL A 331 -16.28 -22.38 14.55
CA VAL A 331 -16.78 -21.58 13.40
C VAL A 331 -17.72 -22.41 12.50
N LEU A 332 -17.47 -23.71 12.41
CA LEU A 332 -18.27 -24.70 11.69
C LEU A 332 -19.38 -25.32 12.57
N ALA A 333 -19.74 -24.68 13.68
CA ALA A 333 -20.85 -25.07 14.56
C ALA A 333 -20.80 -26.53 15.06
N GLY A 334 -19.60 -27.12 15.13
CA GLY A 334 -19.40 -28.50 15.58
C GLY A 334 -19.86 -29.59 14.60
N GLU A 335 -20.32 -29.25 13.39
CA GLU A 335 -20.76 -30.25 12.40
C GLU A 335 -19.60 -31.08 11.83
N VAL A 336 -18.37 -30.56 11.95
CA VAL A 336 -17.13 -31.22 11.51
C VAL A 336 -16.20 -31.36 12.71
N SER A 337 -15.69 -32.57 12.94
CA SER A 337 -14.76 -32.81 14.04
C SER A 337 -13.36 -32.25 13.75
N GLU A 338 -12.56 -32.08 14.80
CA GLU A 338 -11.14 -31.72 14.64
C GLU A 338 -10.38 -32.79 13.85
N GLU A 339 -10.71 -34.06 14.08
CA GLU A 339 -10.10 -35.19 13.38
C GLU A 339 -10.41 -35.15 11.88
N ASP A 340 -11.64 -34.83 11.49
CA ASP A 340 -12.03 -34.67 10.09
C ASP A 340 -11.23 -33.56 9.39
N LEU A 341 -11.04 -32.42 10.07
CA LEU A 341 -10.28 -31.28 9.56
C LEU A 341 -8.79 -31.58 9.43
N MET A 342 -8.22 -32.38 10.34
CA MET A 342 -6.80 -32.75 10.32
C MET A 342 -6.50 -33.89 9.34
N ASN A 343 -7.44 -34.79 9.10
CA ASN A 343 -7.25 -35.98 8.26
C ASN A 343 -7.77 -35.80 6.83
N LEU A 344 -8.26 -34.62 6.48
CA LEU A 344 -8.78 -34.32 5.14
C LEU A 344 -7.71 -34.59 4.07
N SER A 345 -8.06 -35.38 3.05
CA SER A 345 -7.13 -35.70 1.96
C SER A 345 -6.85 -34.48 1.06
N LYS A 346 -5.72 -34.50 0.34
CA LYS A 346 -5.40 -33.46 -0.65
C LYS A 346 -6.55 -33.22 -1.61
N TYR A 347 -6.77 -31.94 -1.94
CA TYR A 347 -7.81 -31.48 -2.88
C TYR A 347 -9.25 -31.70 -2.41
N LYS A 348 -9.46 -32.18 -1.18
CA LYS A 348 -10.76 -32.21 -0.53
C LYS A 348 -10.90 -31.01 0.39
N ILE A 349 -12.12 -30.51 0.50
CA ILE A 349 -12.50 -29.37 1.31
C ILE A 349 -13.75 -29.69 2.12
N TYR A 350 -13.85 -29.07 3.30
CA TYR A 350 -15.12 -28.77 3.93
C TYR A 350 -15.49 -27.33 3.60
N LEU A 351 -16.78 -27.07 3.36
CA LEU A 351 -17.24 -25.73 3.12
C LEU A 351 -18.57 -25.43 3.79
N LYS A 352 -18.68 -24.17 4.18
CA LYS A 352 -19.92 -23.50 4.56
C LYS A 352 -20.04 -22.31 3.64
N GLN A 353 -20.95 -22.35 2.68
CA GLN A 353 -21.11 -21.26 1.71
C GLN A 353 -22.44 -20.56 1.91
N LEU A 354 -22.54 -19.33 1.43
CA LEU A 354 -23.85 -18.70 1.25
C LEU A 354 -24.48 -19.21 -0.04
N ILE A 355 -25.79 -19.46 0.03
CA ILE A 355 -26.66 -19.73 -1.10
C ILE A 355 -27.82 -18.76 -0.94
N ASP A 356 -27.95 -17.82 -1.88
CA ASP A 356 -28.97 -16.77 -1.85
C ASP A 356 -29.00 -15.98 -0.52
N GLY A 357 -27.81 -15.69 0.00
CA GLY A 357 -27.60 -14.94 1.23
C GLY A 357 -27.77 -15.73 2.53
N MET A 358 -28.12 -17.02 2.47
CA MET A 358 -28.30 -17.89 3.63
C MET A 358 -27.16 -18.90 3.75
N PRO A 359 -26.62 -19.17 4.96
CA PRO A 359 -25.61 -20.21 5.15
C PRO A 359 -26.16 -21.59 4.79
N SER A 360 -25.41 -22.33 3.98
CA SER A 360 -25.66 -23.75 3.72
C SER A 360 -25.34 -24.59 4.97
N PRO A 361 -25.90 -25.81 5.07
CA PRO A 361 -25.29 -26.87 5.88
C PRO A 361 -23.83 -27.06 5.45
N ILE A 362 -23.00 -27.61 6.33
CA ILE A 362 -21.62 -27.93 5.97
C ILE A 362 -21.60 -29.18 5.12
N PHE A 363 -20.80 -29.17 4.06
CA PHE A 363 -20.60 -30.33 3.21
C PHE A 363 -19.15 -30.43 2.74
N SER A 364 -18.78 -31.64 2.32
CA SER A 364 -17.48 -31.90 1.72
C SER A 364 -17.54 -31.85 0.21
N ALA A 365 -16.43 -31.45 -0.41
CA ALA A 365 -16.28 -31.43 -1.86
C ALA A 365 -14.82 -31.69 -2.28
N GLY A 366 -14.64 -32.06 -3.55
CA GLY A 366 -13.34 -32.05 -4.21
C GLY A 366 -13.15 -30.75 -5.00
N THR A 367 -11.93 -30.23 -5.06
CA THR A 367 -11.59 -29.10 -5.92
C THR A 367 -11.23 -29.56 -7.32
N PHE A 368 -11.44 -28.68 -8.31
CA PHE A 368 -11.00 -28.95 -9.68
C PHE A 368 -9.47 -29.07 -9.77
N ALA A 369 -9.01 -29.84 -10.75
CA ALA A 369 -7.60 -29.89 -11.14
C ALA A 369 -7.13 -28.49 -11.62
N PRO A 370 -5.81 -28.24 -11.68
CA PRO A 370 -5.27 -27.02 -12.30
C PRO A 370 -5.81 -26.81 -13.71
N TYR A 371 -5.89 -25.55 -14.14
CA TYR A 371 -6.40 -25.24 -15.46
C TYR A 371 -5.49 -25.88 -16.53
N PRO A 372 -6.03 -26.53 -17.57
CA PRO A 372 -5.20 -27.18 -18.57
C PRO A 372 -4.22 -26.20 -19.21
N LYS A 373 -2.94 -26.57 -19.21
CA LYS A 373 -1.84 -25.74 -19.71
C LYS A 373 -1.16 -26.42 -20.88
N ASP A 374 -1.27 -25.79 -22.05
CA ASP A 374 -0.36 -26.03 -23.17
C ASP A 374 0.85 -25.10 -23.00
N ASP A 375 2.04 -25.67 -22.77
CA ASP A 375 3.21 -24.89 -22.36
C ASP A 375 3.62 -23.84 -23.40
N GLU A 376 3.59 -24.18 -24.70
CA GLU A 376 3.97 -23.26 -25.77
C GLU A 376 2.98 -22.09 -25.88
N ALA A 377 1.68 -22.39 -25.92
CA ALA A 377 0.64 -21.37 -25.99
C ALA A 377 0.63 -20.48 -24.74
N PHE A 378 0.82 -21.06 -23.56
CA PHE A 378 0.91 -20.35 -22.29
C PHE A 378 2.05 -19.34 -22.29
N ILE A 379 3.27 -19.77 -22.66
CA ILE A 379 4.46 -18.89 -22.68
C ILE A 379 4.26 -17.75 -23.69
N LYS A 380 3.74 -18.07 -24.88
CA LYS A 380 3.44 -17.06 -25.91
C LYS A 380 2.41 -16.05 -25.41
N ARG A 381 1.38 -16.50 -24.70
CA ARG A 381 0.33 -15.67 -24.14
C ARG A 381 0.87 -14.75 -23.05
N TYR A 382 1.63 -15.31 -22.10
CA TYR A 382 2.30 -14.59 -21.03
C TYR A 382 3.15 -13.44 -21.57
N LYS A 383 4.07 -13.75 -22.49
CA LYS A 383 4.97 -12.74 -23.10
C LYS A 383 4.18 -11.61 -23.79
N LYS A 384 3.09 -11.96 -24.49
CA LYS A 384 2.26 -10.95 -25.15
C LYS A 384 1.57 -10.02 -24.15
N ILE A 385 1.02 -10.55 -23.06
CA ILE A 385 0.38 -9.72 -22.02
C ILE A 385 1.40 -8.81 -21.35
N LEU A 386 2.55 -9.37 -20.96
CA LEU A 386 3.63 -8.62 -20.33
C LEU A 386 4.08 -7.45 -21.22
N SER A 387 4.29 -7.70 -22.53
CA SER A 387 4.68 -6.64 -23.46
C SER A 387 3.66 -5.50 -23.53
N VAL A 388 2.36 -5.83 -23.60
CA VAL A 388 1.27 -4.84 -23.68
C VAL A 388 1.10 -4.08 -22.37
N SER A 389 1.25 -4.76 -21.23
CA SER A 389 1.21 -4.13 -19.91
C SER A 389 2.35 -3.13 -19.74
N ARG A 390 3.58 -3.52 -20.12
CA ARG A 390 4.75 -2.63 -20.07
C ARG A 390 4.53 -1.38 -20.92
N GLU A 391 4.14 -1.55 -22.18
CA GLU A 391 3.90 -0.44 -23.12
C GLU A 391 2.90 0.59 -22.57
N LYS A 392 1.88 0.14 -21.85
CA LYS A 392 0.81 1.01 -21.34
C LYS A 392 1.08 1.64 -19.98
N TYR A 393 1.67 0.88 -19.06
CA TYR A 393 1.63 1.23 -17.64
C TYR A 393 3.01 1.42 -16.99
N SER A 394 4.10 1.02 -17.64
CA SER A 394 5.44 1.21 -17.10
C SER A 394 6.21 2.33 -17.79
N LYS A 395 7.37 2.66 -17.24
CA LYS A 395 8.35 3.56 -17.86
C LYS A 395 9.69 2.89 -17.87
N ASP A 396 10.52 3.26 -18.85
CA ASP A 396 11.92 2.84 -18.87
C ASP A 396 12.65 3.30 -17.60
N ARG A 397 13.37 2.37 -16.97
CA ARG A 397 14.12 2.59 -15.74
C ARG A 397 15.05 3.80 -15.81
N LYS A 398 15.80 3.98 -16.91
CA LYS A 398 16.76 5.09 -17.04
C LYS A 398 16.05 6.44 -17.03
N MET A 399 14.87 6.51 -17.64
CA MET A 399 14.04 7.71 -17.60
C MET A 399 13.56 8.01 -16.18
N VAL A 400 13.15 6.98 -15.42
CA VAL A 400 12.70 7.13 -14.03
C VAL A 400 13.84 7.61 -13.14
N GLU A 401 14.98 6.91 -13.15
CA GLU A 401 16.16 7.26 -12.35
C GLU A 401 16.70 8.66 -12.71
N GLY A 402 16.71 9.01 -14.01
CA GLY A 402 17.10 10.34 -14.46
C GLY A 402 16.20 11.45 -13.89
N LYS A 403 14.88 11.23 -13.82
CA LYS A 403 13.94 12.21 -13.23
C LYS A 403 14.12 12.33 -11.72
N ILE A 404 14.31 11.21 -11.02
CA ILE A 404 14.55 11.19 -9.58
C ILE A 404 15.84 11.95 -9.25
N ASN A 405 16.95 11.60 -9.91
CA ASN A 405 18.25 12.22 -9.70
C ASN A 405 18.22 13.72 -10.02
N LYS A 406 17.57 14.12 -11.11
CA LYS A 406 17.40 15.53 -11.45
C LYS A 406 16.70 16.29 -10.33
N THR A 407 15.61 15.72 -9.80
CA THR A 407 14.83 16.35 -8.71
C THR A 407 15.69 16.52 -7.45
N MET A 408 16.47 15.50 -7.07
CA MET A 408 17.37 15.58 -5.92
C MET A 408 18.49 16.60 -6.13
N ASN A 409 19.16 16.58 -7.30
CA ASN A 409 20.23 17.53 -7.62
C ASN A 409 19.73 18.98 -7.65
N ASP A 410 18.53 19.22 -8.16
CA ASP A 410 17.93 20.56 -8.20
C ASP A 410 17.60 21.07 -6.78
N LEU A 411 17.23 20.18 -5.85
CA LEU A 411 17.03 20.52 -4.45
C LEU A 411 18.36 20.82 -3.74
N GLU A 412 19.38 19.99 -3.91
CA GLU A 412 20.72 20.22 -3.33
C GLU A 412 21.30 21.58 -3.76
N LYS A 413 21.17 21.94 -5.04
CA LYS A 413 21.58 23.27 -5.54
C LYS A 413 20.84 24.41 -4.85
N GLN A 414 19.55 24.24 -4.59
CA GLN A 414 18.74 25.25 -3.91
C GLN A 414 19.13 25.37 -2.44
N GLU A 415 19.48 24.27 -1.78
CA GLU A 415 19.99 24.27 -0.41
C GLU A 415 21.35 24.98 -0.31
N LEU A 416 22.28 24.67 -1.21
CA LEU A 416 23.58 25.36 -1.27
C LEU A 416 23.41 26.87 -1.50
N ALA A 417 22.52 27.25 -2.41
CA ALA A 417 22.22 28.66 -2.66
C ALA A 417 21.57 29.36 -1.44
N TRP A 418 20.75 28.62 -0.68
CA TRP A 418 20.11 29.13 0.54
C TRP A 418 21.10 29.30 1.68
N GLU A 419 21.96 28.32 1.94
CA GLU A 419 22.99 28.41 2.98
C GLU A 419 23.96 29.56 2.69
N LYS A 420 24.39 29.73 1.43
CA LYS A 420 25.21 30.89 1.03
C LYS A 420 24.53 32.22 1.34
N LYS A 421 23.24 32.36 0.99
CA LYS A 421 22.48 33.59 1.30
C LYS A 421 22.35 33.85 2.80
N LYS A 422 22.22 32.79 3.59
CA LYS A 422 22.10 32.87 5.06
C LYS A 422 23.42 33.28 5.71
N GLU A 423 24.54 32.79 5.19
CA GLU A 423 25.88 33.22 5.58
C GLU A 423 26.13 34.69 5.22
N ASP A 424 25.84 35.08 3.97
CA ASP A 424 25.96 36.47 3.50
C ASP A 424 25.13 37.42 4.38
N TYR A 425 23.90 37.03 4.74
CA TYR A 425 23.02 37.79 5.62
C TYR A 425 23.62 37.94 7.02
N LYS A 426 24.10 36.84 7.64
CA LYS A 426 24.74 36.87 8.96
C LYS A 426 25.99 37.76 8.96
N GLN A 427 26.77 37.72 7.89
CA GLN A 427 27.97 38.55 7.75
C GLN A 427 27.60 40.03 7.67
N LYS A 428 26.63 40.41 6.83
CA LYS A 428 26.10 41.78 6.76
C LYS A 428 25.54 42.26 8.10
N GLU A 429 24.85 41.39 8.85
CA GLU A 429 24.31 41.75 10.17
C GLU A 429 25.44 41.98 11.19
N LYS A 430 26.50 41.17 11.17
CA LYS A 430 27.70 41.38 12.00
C LYS A 430 28.40 42.70 11.65
N GLU A 431 28.61 42.98 10.36
CA GLU A 431 29.20 44.23 9.88
C GLU A 431 28.35 45.44 10.31
N THR A 432 27.03 45.35 10.20
CA THR A 432 26.09 46.40 10.62
C THR A 432 26.15 46.64 12.14
N LYS A 433 26.20 45.56 12.95
CA LYS A 433 26.34 45.66 14.41
C LYS A 433 27.69 46.26 14.81
N ALA A 434 28.77 45.85 14.15
CA ALA A 434 30.11 46.40 14.37
C ALA A 434 30.16 47.91 14.03
N LYS A 435 29.56 48.31 12.90
CA LYS A 435 29.48 49.72 12.51
C LYS A 435 28.70 50.56 13.53
N LYS A 436 27.52 50.08 13.97
CA LYS A 436 26.72 50.75 15.02
C LYS A 436 27.47 50.84 16.35
N HIS A 437 28.24 49.81 16.71
CA HIS A 437 29.05 49.82 17.92
C HIS A 437 30.18 50.85 17.84
N ASN A 438 30.89 50.94 16.72
CA ASN A 438 31.92 51.96 16.49
C ASN A 438 31.34 53.38 16.50
N GLU A 439 30.21 53.61 15.81
CA GLU A 439 29.52 54.92 15.83
C GLU A 439 29.07 55.33 17.26
N MET A 440 28.70 54.36 18.10
CA MET A 440 28.37 54.60 19.51
C MET A 440 29.61 54.98 20.34
N LEU A 441 30.74 54.29 20.13
CA LEU A 441 32.01 54.60 20.79
C LEU A 441 32.54 55.99 20.38
N GLU A 442 32.44 56.34 19.10
CA GLU A 442 32.84 57.66 18.60
C GLU A 442 31.98 58.79 19.20
N LYS A 443 30.66 58.58 19.33
CA LYS A 443 29.77 59.53 20.00
C LYS A 443 30.08 59.68 21.49
N GLN A 444 30.40 58.57 22.18
CA GLN A 444 30.81 58.63 23.59
C GLN A 444 32.15 59.36 23.77
N ALA A 445 33.11 59.13 22.88
CA ALA A 445 34.40 59.85 22.89
C ALA A 445 34.24 61.34 22.57
N ALA A 446 33.33 61.70 21.65
CA ALA A 446 33.01 63.08 21.34
C ALA A 446 32.35 63.80 22.52
N ASN A 447 31.40 63.16 23.21
CA ASN A 447 30.76 63.73 24.39
C ASN A 447 31.73 63.90 25.57
N LYS A 448 32.64 62.94 25.80
CA LYS A 448 33.70 63.09 26.83
C LYS A 448 34.62 64.29 26.57
N LYS A 449 34.98 64.54 25.31
CA LYS A 449 35.77 65.72 24.92
C LYS A 449 35.03 67.05 25.07
N ILE A 450 33.70 67.02 25.15
CA ILE A 450 32.86 68.20 25.39
C ILE A 450 32.71 68.45 26.90
N GLU A 451 32.69 67.41 27.73
CA GLU A 451 32.64 67.53 29.21
C GLU A 451 34.00 67.91 29.85
N GLU A 452 35.13 67.62 29.17
CA GLU A 452 36.49 67.98 29.62
C GLU A 452 36.94 69.39 29.20
N LYS A 453 36.10 70.15 28.48
CA LYS A 453 36.30 71.56 28.11
C LYS A 453 35.31 72.44 28.85
#